data_AF-A0A855KH29-F1
#
_entry.id   AF-A0A855KH29-F1
#
_cell.length_a   1.000
_cell.length_b   1.000
_cell.length_c   1.000
_cell.angle_alpha   90.00
_cell.angle_beta   90.00
_cell.angle_gamma   90.00
#
_symmetry.space_group_name_H-M   'P 1'
#
loop_
_entity.id
_entity.type
_entity.pdbx_description
1 polymer ?
#
loop_
_entity_poly.entity_id
_entity_poly.type
_entity_poly.pdbx_seq_one_letter_code
_entity_poly.pdbx_strand_id
1 'polypeptide(L)'
;MRAEDLLPDDLNQGQFNGSVVRKGTVGAFLINARMLIDSQTPEDQRTAATQDILQALPALRALGLFELMQVRDPLVRALCEQEPGVPPVTQL
;
A
#
# COMPACT_ATOMS: atom_id res chain seq x y z
N MET A 1 22.34 -0.72 2.38
CA MET A 1 21.42 -1.48 3.26
C MET A 1 20.77 -2.54 2.39
N ARG A 2 20.81 -3.80 2.82
CA ARG A 2 20.12 -4.93 2.20
C ARG A 2 18.76 -5.15 2.89
N ALA A 3 17.90 -5.99 2.32
CA ALA A 3 16.57 -6.24 2.89
C ALA A 3 16.67 -6.91 4.26
N GLU A 4 17.63 -7.84 4.40
CA GLU A 4 17.95 -8.54 5.65
C GLU A 4 18.56 -7.63 6.72
N ASP A 5 19.21 -6.52 6.33
CA ASP A 5 19.69 -5.52 7.29
C ASP A 5 18.53 -4.72 7.91
N LEU A 6 17.42 -4.59 7.16
CA LEU A 6 16.21 -3.89 7.60
C LEU A 6 15.31 -4.79 8.46
N LEU A 7 15.10 -6.02 8.00
CA LEU A 7 14.35 -7.05 8.68
C LEU A 7 15.08 -8.40 8.55
N PRO A 8 15.77 -8.84 9.62
CA PRO A 8 16.42 -10.15 9.69
C PRO A 8 15.48 -11.30 9.31
N ASP A 9 16.05 -12.42 8.87
CA ASP A 9 15.27 -13.54 8.34
C ASP A 9 14.35 -14.23 9.35
N ASP A 10 14.70 -14.17 10.63
CA ASP A 10 13.90 -14.66 11.74
C ASP A 10 12.77 -13.71 12.16
N LEU A 11 12.73 -12.49 11.61
CA LEU A 11 11.70 -11.49 11.88
C LEU A 11 10.74 -11.30 10.69
N ASN A 12 9.44 -11.31 11.00
CA ASN A 12 8.36 -11.08 10.03
C ASN A 12 7.75 -9.68 10.10
N GLN A 13 8.15 -8.87 11.09
CA GLN A 13 7.71 -7.48 11.23
C GLN A 13 8.73 -6.64 12.00
N GLY A 14 8.66 -5.32 11.84
CA GLY A 14 9.49 -4.35 12.56
C GLY A 14 8.74 -3.04 12.81
N GLN A 15 9.30 -2.17 13.64
CA GLN A 15 8.75 -0.84 13.89
C GLN A 15 9.45 0.22 13.02
N PHE A 16 8.66 1.01 12.29
CA PHE A 16 9.11 2.10 11.44
C PHE A 16 8.25 3.31 11.72
N ASN A 17 8.83 4.43 12.14
CA ASN A 17 8.10 5.67 12.42
C ASN A 17 6.82 5.46 13.26
N GLY A 18 6.89 4.61 14.29
CA GLY A 18 5.77 4.28 15.18
C GLY A 18 4.72 3.31 14.62
N SER A 19 4.92 2.78 13.41
CA SER A 19 4.04 1.79 12.77
C SER A 19 4.70 0.41 12.71
N VAL A 20 3.91 -0.63 12.97
CA VAL A 20 4.33 -2.02 12.73
C VAL A 20 4.22 -2.31 11.24
N VAL A 21 5.33 -2.67 10.61
CA VAL A 21 5.40 -3.03 9.19
C VAL A 21 5.76 -4.50 9.07
N ARG A 22 5.03 -5.25 8.23
CA ARG A 22 5.30 -6.67 7.97
C ARG A 22 6.31 -6.84 6.83
N LYS A 23 7.13 -7.87 6.92
CA LYS A 23 7.99 -8.34 5.81
C LYS A 23 7.07 -8.65 4.63
N GLY A 24 7.33 -8.02 3.49
CA GLY A 24 6.53 -8.19 2.28
C GLY A 24 5.41 -7.17 2.07
N THR A 25 5.18 -6.20 2.97
CA THR A 25 4.15 -5.16 2.77
C THR A 25 4.28 -4.44 1.42
N VAL A 26 5.49 -4.06 1.01
CA VAL A 26 5.72 -3.41 -0.29
C VAL A 26 5.40 -4.35 -1.46
N GLY A 27 5.78 -5.63 -1.36
CA GLY A 27 5.48 -6.63 -2.40
C GLY A 27 3.99 -6.90 -2.54
N ALA A 28 3.28 -7.07 -1.42
CA ALA A 28 1.83 -7.27 -1.40
C ALA A 28 1.09 -6.06 -2.00
N PHE A 29 1.53 -4.83 -1.69
CA PHE A 29 1.00 -3.62 -2.32
C PHE A 29 1.15 -3.65 -3.84
N LEU A 30 2.32 -4.02 -4.37
CA LEU A 30 2.56 -4.09 -5.82
C LEU A 30 1.66 -5.14 -6.50
N ILE A 31 1.44 -6.30 -5.86
CA ILE A 31 0.58 -7.36 -6.38
C ILE A 31 -0.88 -6.89 -6.43
N ASN A 32 -1.39 -6.33 -5.33
CA ASN A 32 -2.75 -5.83 -5.25
C ASN A 32 -2.99 -4.64 -6.21
N ALA A 33 -2.01 -3.74 -6.35
CA ALA A 33 -2.08 -2.66 -7.32
C ALA A 33 -2.19 -3.20 -8.76
N ARG A 34 -1.44 -4.27 -9.10
CA ARG A 34 -1.52 -4.90 -10.42
C ARG A 34 -2.88 -5.56 -10.65
N MET A 35 -3.42 -6.26 -9.64
CA MET A 35 -4.76 -6.87 -9.71
C MET A 35 -5.84 -5.81 -9.92
N LEU A 36 -5.77 -4.68 -9.20
CA LEU A 36 -6.77 -3.62 -9.29
C LEU A 36 -6.86 -3.00 -10.70
N ILE A 37 -5.72 -2.82 -11.38
CA ILE A 37 -5.65 -2.19 -12.71
C ILE A 37 -5.86 -3.18 -13.86
N ASP A 38 -5.83 -4.49 -13.59
CA ASP A 38 -6.08 -5.49 -14.60
C ASP A 38 -7.59 -5.66 -14.85
N SER A 39 -8.01 -5.34 -16.07
CA SER A 39 -9.40 -5.47 -16.54
C SER A 39 -9.95 -6.90 -16.50
N GLN A 40 -9.08 -7.91 -16.48
CA GLN A 40 -9.48 -9.32 -16.42
C GLN A 40 -9.67 -9.82 -14.99
N THR A 41 -9.27 -9.04 -13.98
CA THR A 41 -9.45 -9.42 -12.58
C THR A 41 -10.93 -9.35 -12.21
N PRO A 42 -11.52 -10.44 -11.66
CA PRO A 42 -12.88 -10.44 -11.14
C PRO A 42 -13.16 -9.30 -10.15
N GLU A 43 -14.40 -8.79 -10.12
CA GLU A 43 -14.77 -7.61 -9.32
C GLU A 43 -14.59 -7.82 -7.81
N ASP A 44 -14.89 -9.02 -7.31
CA ASP A 44 -14.66 -9.42 -5.92
C ASP A 44 -13.18 -9.35 -5.55
N GLN A 45 -12.30 -9.81 -6.44
CA GLN A 45 -10.85 -9.74 -6.27
C GLN A 45 -10.31 -8.31 -6.37
N ARG A 46 -10.84 -7.47 -7.27
CA ARG A 46 -10.49 -6.04 -7.34
C ARG A 46 -10.91 -5.29 -6.08
N THR A 47 -12.05 -5.67 -5.51
CA THR A 47 -12.54 -5.11 -4.24
C THR A 47 -11.62 -5.51 -3.08
N ALA A 48 -11.24 -6.78 -2.98
CA ALA A 48 -10.28 -7.25 -1.97
C ALA A 48 -8.92 -6.54 -2.11
N ALA A 49 -8.38 -6.46 -3.33
CA ALA A 49 -7.12 -5.77 -3.61
C ALA A 49 -7.18 -4.28 -3.21
N THR A 50 -8.31 -3.61 -3.44
CA THR A 50 -8.52 -2.21 -3.02
C THR A 50 -8.43 -2.08 -1.48
N GLN A 51 -9.09 -2.98 -0.75
CA GLN A 51 -9.05 -2.96 0.72
C GLN A 51 -7.63 -3.22 1.25
N ASP A 52 -6.93 -4.19 0.68
CA ASP A 52 -5.56 -4.51 1.07
C ASP A 52 -4.59 -3.35 0.78
N ILE A 53 -4.77 -2.64 -0.35
CA ILE A 53 -4.01 -1.42 -0.66
C ILE A 53 -4.24 -0.38 0.44
N LEU A 54 -5.49 -0.09 0.77
CA LEU A 54 -5.84 0.91 1.79
C LEU A 54 -5.27 0.55 3.17
N GLN A 55 -5.33 -0.73 3.55
CA GLN A 55 -4.77 -1.22 4.81
C GLN A 55 -3.24 -1.13 4.86
N ALA A 56 -2.56 -1.23 3.70
CA ALA A 56 -1.11 -1.10 3.63
C ALA A 56 -0.62 0.35 3.70
N LEU A 57 -1.46 1.34 3.38
CA LEU A 57 -1.04 2.76 3.28
C LEU A 57 -0.32 3.30 4.52
N PRO A 58 -0.78 3.05 5.77
CA PRO A 58 -0.07 3.53 6.96
C PRO A 58 1.37 3.01 7.03
N ALA A 59 1.58 1.72 6.73
CA ALA A 59 2.90 1.11 6.70
C ALA A 59 3.77 1.66 5.56
N LEU A 60 3.21 1.84 4.36
CA LEU A 60 3.95 2.41 3.22
C LEU A 60 4.35 3.87 3.46
N ARG A 61 3.50 4.65 4.13
CA ARG A 61 3.81 6.02 4.58
C ARG A 61 4.89 6.01 5.65
N ALA A 62 4.80 5.11 6.63
CA ALA A 62 5.82 4.96 7.67
C ALA A 62 7.19 4.56 7.11
N LEU A 63 7.25 3.83 5.99
CA LEU A 63 8.49 3.54 5.26
C LEU A 63 9.01 4.73 4.42
N GLY A 64 8.28 5.83 4.31
CA GLY A 64 8.64 6.97 3.45
C GLY A 64 8.54 6.67 1.94
N LEU A 65 7.82 5.61 1.54
CA LEU A 65 7.81 5.14 0.15
C LEU A 65 7.39 6.24 -0.84
N PHE A 66 6.37 7.00 -0.47
CA PHE A 66 5.78 8.05 -1.30
C PHE A 66 6.54 9.38 -1.26
N GLU A 67 7.54 9.52 -0.40
CA GLU A 67 8.42 10.70 -0.35
C GLU A 67 9.49 10.65 -1.47
N LEU A 68 9.82 9.44 -1.92
CA LEU A 68 10.85 9.20 -2.94
C LEU A 68 10.27 8.79 -4.30
N MET A 69 9.08 8.17 -4.31
CA MET A 69 8.47 7.61 -5.52
C MET A 69 6.98 7.94 -5.62
N GLN A 70 6.52 8.21 -6.85
CA GLN A 70 5.11 8.38 -7.14
C GLN A 70 4.53 7.14 -7.85
N VAL A 71 3.32 6.74 -7.46
CA VAL A 71 2.55 5.69 -8.15
C VAL A 71 2.17 6.18 -9.55
N ARG A 72 2.48 5.41 -10.59
CA ARG A 72 2.27 5.84 -11.99
C ARG A 72 0.82 5.75 -12.44
N ASP A 73 0.14 4.68 -12.07
CA ASP A 73 -1.25 4.47 -12.47
C ASP A 73 -2.18 5.44 -11.73
N PRO A 74 -3.06 6.18 -12.44
CA PRO A 74 -3.87 7.22 -11.82
C PRO A 74 -4.91 6.67 -10.83
N LEU A 75 -5.45 5.48 -11.05
CA LEU A 75 -6.43 4.87 -10.14
C LEU A 75 -5.76 4.51 -8.81
N VAL A 76 -4.61 3.82 -8.89
CA VAL A 76 -3.87 3.43 -7.68
C VAL A 76 -3.31 4.66 -6.97
N ARG A 77 -2.84 5.66 -7.70
CA ARG A 77 -2.37 6.92 -7.13
C ARG A 77 -3.48 7.62 -6.34
N ALA A 78 -4.66 7.77 -6.93
CA ALA A 78 -5.80 8.40 -6.28
C ALA A 78 -6.18 7.68 -4.98
N LEU A 79 -6.06 6.34 -4.92
CA LEU A 79 -6.25 5.58 -3.69
C LEU A 79 -5.17 5.87 -2.63
N CYS A 80 -3.89 5.93 -3.04
CA CYS A 80 -2.78 6.21 -2.11
C CYS A 80 -2.83 7.62 -1.51
N GLU A 81 -3.34 8.58 -2.28
CA GLU A 81 -3.50 9.99 -1.89
C GLU A 81 -4.74 10.22 -1.01
N GLN A 82 -5.58 9.21 -0.79
CA GLN A 82 -6.69 9.34 0.17
C GLN A 82 -6.13 9.50 1.59
N GLU A 83 -6.34 10.69 2.16
CA GLU A 83 -6.07 10.96 3.57
C GLU A 83 -7.04 10.13 4.44
N PRO A 84 -6.54 9.36 5.42
CA PRO A 84 -7.41 8.64 6.33
C PRO A 84 -8.22 9.64 7.15
N GLY A 85 -9.55 9.63 6.97
CA GLY A 85 -10.49 10.44 7.75
C GLY A 85 -11.07 11.68 7.04
N VAL A 86 -10.73 11.93 5.77
CA VAL A 86 -11.44 12.93 4.96
C VAL A 86 -12.56 12.22 4.18
N PRO A 87 -13.85 12.40 4.54
CA PRO A 87 -14.93 11.83 3.74
C PRO A 87 -14.89 12.42 2.32
N PRO A 88 -15.29 11.64 1.30
CA PRO A 88 -15.38 12.16 -0.06
C PRO A 88 -16.29 13.39 -0.04
N VAL A 89 -15.80 14.50 -0.57
CA VAL A 89 -16.62 15.70 -0.81
C VAL A 89 -17.70 15.27 -1.78
N THR A 90 -18.88 14.98 -1.25
CA THR A 90 -20.07 14.75 -2.07
C THR A 90 -20.36 16.09 -2.73
N GLN A 91 -20.22 16.16 -4.05
CA GLN A 91 -20.54 17.35 -4.82
C GLN A 91 -21.99 17.76 -4.50
N LEU A 92 -22.16 19.00 -4.03
CA LEU A 92 -23.42 19.74 -3.98
C LEU A 92 -23.85 20.16 -5.38
#